data_AF-A0A2V6MB76-F1
#
_entry.id   AF-A0A2V6MB76-F1
#
_cell.length_a   1.000
_cell.length_b   1.000
_cell.length_c   1.000
_cell.angle_alpha   90.00
_cell.angle_beta   90.00
_cell.angle_gamma   90.00
#
_symmetry.space_group_name_H-M   'P 1'
#
loop_
_entity.id
_entity.type
_entity.pdbx_description
1 polymer ?
#
loop_
_entity_poly.entity_id
_entity_poly.type
_entity_poly.pdbx_seq_one_letter_code
_entity_poly.pdbx_strand_id
1 'polypeptide(L)'
;MPTKFLKVNPKVVFIFAFTICIGAVWGRDERSIKDLGEALAALAPDVNPGEAELLSVTAHTTSRSLAREYRIVLNPEFQNFLINIGLRQRGYCAHFARDIGTRLKTLKLKTLVLHWGAAYEGTSGEDNCLVVTARNQPFQEGIILDGWRRAGRLFWSAVREDHEYEVEQHYGHSGITAWKENVHETAWLQDYRPSERKPKRTAAPH
;
A
#
# COMPACT_ATOMS: atom_id res chain seq x y z
N MET A 1 -12.73 25.28 56.92
CA MET A 1 -12.04 24.09 56.35
C MET A 1 -11.36 24.50 55.06
N PRO A 2 -10.03 24.43 54.93
CA PRO A 2 -9.39 24.71 53.64
C PRO A 2 -9.39 23.43 52.79
N THR A 3 -10.05 23.50 51.64
CA THR A 3 -10.04 22.48 50.59
C THR A 3 -8.63 22.38 50.02
N LYS A 4 -7.95 21.24 50.26
CA LYS A 4 -6.69 20.93 49.59
C LYS A 4 -6.98 20.67 48.11
N PHE A 5 -6.66 21.63 47.25
CA PHE A 5 -6.55 21.35 45.82
C PHE A 5 -5.42 20.33 45.61
N LEU A 6 -5.77 19.16 45.09
CA LEU A 6 -4.81 18.16 44.67
C LEU A 6 -3.94 18.78 43.57
N LYS A 7 -2.65 18.97 43.86
CA LYS A 7 -1.69 19.52 42.90
C LYS A 7 -1.39 18.42 41.86
N VAL A 8 -2.19 18.37 40.80
CA VAL A 8 -1.97 17.42 39.70
C VAL A 8 -0.67 17.80 39.01
N ASN A 9 0.30 16.89 39.05
CA ASN A 9 1.62 17.10 38.48
C ASN A 9 1.52 17.05 36.95
N PRO A 10 1.88 18.13 36.21
CA PRO A 10 1.69 18.20 34.75
C PRO A 10 2.45 17.10 33.99
N LYS A 11 3.50 16.53 34.59
CA LYS A 11 4.23 15.37 34.05
C LYS A 11 3.40 14.08 34.05
N VAL A 12 2.48 13.91 34.98
CA VAL A 12 1.61 12.72 35.07
C VAL A 12 0.50 12.79 34.03
N VAL A 13 -0.05 13.98 33.75
CA VAL A 13 -1.07 14.19 32.70
C VAL A 13 -0.51 13.90 31.31
N PHE A 14 0.75 14.26 31.04
CA PHE A 14 1.39 14.03 29.74
C PHE A 14 1.61 12.55 29.40
N ILE A 15 1.89 11.69 30.39
CA ILE A 15 2.14 10.26 30.18
C ILE A 15 0.83 9.52 29.83
N PHE A 16 -0.28 9.86 30.49
CA PHE A 16 -1.58 9.25 30.17
C PHE A 16 -2.10 9.63 28.78
N ALA A 17 -1.93 10.88 28.35
CA ALA A 17 -2.32 11.32 27.00
C ALA A 17 -1.54 10.59 25.89
N PHE A 18 -0.23 10.36 26.08
CA PHE A 18 0.62 9.70 25.07
C PHE A 18 0.29 8.20 24.92
N THR A 19 -0.03 7.53 26.03
CA THR A 19 -0.35 6.08 26.03
C THR A 19 -1.71 5.80 25.36
N ILE A 20 -2.71 6.66 25.58
CA ILE A 20 -4.04 6.55 24.96
C ILE A 20 -3.96 6.79 23.44
N CYS A 21 -3.16 7.76 23.00
CA CYS A 21 -2.99 8.05 21.58
C CYS A 21 -2.29 6.91 20.81
N ILE A 22 -1.30 6.23 21.40
CA ILE A 22 -0.63 5.08 20.78
C ILE A 22 -1.60 3.91 20.62
N GLY A 23 -2.39 3.59 21.67
CA GLY A 23 -3.39 2.52 21.60
C GLY A 23 -4.47 2.76 20.52
N ALA A 24 -4.93 4.01 20.37
CA ALA A 24 -5.91 4.36 19.35
C ALA A 24 -5.34 4.35 17.92
N VAL A 25 -4.02 4.57 17.73
CA VAL A 25 -3.36 4.42 16.43
C VAL A 25 -3.18 2.93 16.10
N TRP A 26 -2.74 2.11 17.05
CA TRP A 26 -2.60 0.67 16.85
C TRP A 26 -3.94 -0.03 16.56
N GLY A 27 -5.01 0.31 17.28
CA GLY A 27 -6.34 -0.26 17.02
C GLY A 27 -6.93 0.14 15.65
N ARG A 28 -6.50 1.25 15.05
CA ARG A 28 -6.89 1.62 13.67
C ARG A 28 -6.14 0.83 12.63
N ASP A 29 -4.85 0.57 12.85
CA ASP A 29 -4.03 -0.26 11.95
C ASP A 29 -4.54 -1.71 11.91
N GLU A 30 -4.87 -2.29 13.06
CA GLU A 30 -5.42 -3.66 13.14
C GLU A 30 -6.75 -3.78 12.40
N ARG A 31 -7.62 -2.78 12.54
CA ARG A 31 -8.89 -2.71 11.80
C ARG A 31 -8.65 -2.59 10.29
N SER A 32 -7.79 -1.69 9.85
CA SER A 32 -7.46 -1.54 8.43
C SER A 32 -6.87 -2.81 7.82
N ILE A 33 -6.00 -3.52 8.56
CA ILE A 33 -5.45 -4.81 8.13
C ILE A 33 -6.57 -5.84 7.95
N LYS A 34 -7.46 -5.97 8.93
CA LYS A 34 -8.58 -6.89 8.86
C LYS A 34 -9.50 -6.55 7.69
N ASP A 35 -9.92 -5.29 7.58
CA ASP A 35 -10.89 -4.83 6.60
C ASP A 35 -10.34 -4.98 5.16
N LEU A 36 -9.05 -4.70 4.93
CA LEU A 36 -8.41 -4.96 3.65
C LEU A 36 -8.35 -6.47 3.34
N GLY A 37 -8.05 -7.31 4.33
CA GLY A 37 -8.01 -8.76 4.14
C GLY A 37 -9.38 -9.32 3.74
N GLU A 38 -10.45 -8.83 4.37
CA GLU A 38 -11.83 -9.17 4.02
C GLU A 38 -12.22 -8.65 2.63
N ALA A 39 -11.86 -7.42 2.29
CA ALA A 39 -12.14 -6.84 0.97
C ALA A 39 -11.43 -7.62 -0.15
N LEU A 40 -10.16 -7.99 0.05
CA LEU A 40 -9.41 -8.82 -0.89
C LEU A 40 -10.03 -10.21 -1.06
N ALA A 41 -10.43 -10.85 0.04
CA ALA A 41 -11.12 -12.15 0.01
C ALA A 41 -12.48 -12.06 -0.69
N ALA A 42 -13.14 -10.91 -0.66
CA ALA A 42 -14.42 -10.66 -1.30
C ALA A 42 -14.32 -10.33 -2.80
N LEU A 43 -13.12 -10.15 -3.37
CA LEU A 43 -12.95 -9.85 -4.80
C LEU A 43 -13.57 -10.91 -5.70
N ALA A 44 -13.45 -12.20 -5.34
CA ALA A 44 -14.11 -13.31 -6.02
C ALA A 44 -14.24 -14.55 -5.10
N PRO A 45 -15.20 -15.46 -5.35
CA PRO A 45 -15.43 -16.64 -4.51
C PRO A 45 -14.26 -17.63 -4.45
N ASP A 46 -13.35 -17.60 -5.43
CA ASP A 46 -12.18 -18.47 -5.53
C ASP A 46 -10.91 -17.86 -4.92
N VAL A 47 -10.98 -16.64 -4.37
CA VAL A 47 -9.89 -16.04 -3.61
C VAL A 47 -9.67 -16.82 -2.31
N ASN A 48 -8.42 -17.19 -2.04
CA ASN A 48 -8.05 -17.83 -0.79
C ASN A 48 -8.02 -16.79 0.35
N PRO A 49 -8.86 -16.90 1.39
CA PRO A 49 -8.89 -15.92 2.48
C PRO A 49 -7.56 -15.79 3.23
N GLY A 50 -6.81 -16.88 3.39
CA GLY A 50 -5.49 -16.84 4.04
C GLY A 50 -4.43 -16.14 3.18
N GLU A 51 -4.56 -16.21 1.85
CA GLU A 51 -3.71 -15.45 0.93
C GLU A 51 -4.02 -13.95 1.01
N ALA A 52 -5.31 -13.59 1.06
CA ALA A 52 -5.78 -12.22 1.23
C ALA A 52 -5.34 -11.60 2.55
N GLU A 53 -5.45 -12.33 3.67
CA GLU A 53 -4.97 -11.90 4.98
C GLU A 53 -3.45 -11.66 4.97
N LEU A 54 -2.68 -12.63 4.44
CA LEU A 54 -1.22 -12.52 4.37
C LEU A 54 -0.78 -11.33 3.53
N LEU A 55 -1.45 -11.07 2.40
CA LEU A 55 -1.21 -9.91 1.55
C LEU A 55 -1.49 -8.62 2.34
N SER A 56 -2.64 -8.52 3.00
CA SER A 56 -3.03 -7.33 3.76
C SER A 56 -2.02 -7.00 4.86
N VAL A 57 -1.65 -7.98 5.69
CA VAL A 57 -0.63 -7.84 6.74
C VAL A 57 0.70 -7.40 6.14
N THR A 58 1.11 -8.04 5.05
CA THR A 58 2.40 -7.77 4.40
C THR A 58 2.44 -6.35 3.82
N ALA A 59 1.38 -5.90 3.13
CA ALA A 59 1.31 -4.56 2.57
C ALA A 59 1.37 -3.48 3.68
N HIS A 60 0.58 -3.63 4.74
CA HIS A 60 0.56 -2.68 5.86
C HIS A 60 1.89 -2.63 6.62
N THR A 61 2.48 -3.79 6.93
CA THR A 61 3.76 -3.85 7.65
C THR A 61 4.91 -3.31 6.80
N THR A 62 4.93 -3.62 5.50
CA THR A 62 5.96 -3.14 4.58
C THR A 62 5.87 -1.63 4.39
N SER A 63 4.67 -1.10 4.15
CA SER A 63 4.47 0.36 4.01
C SER A 63 4.99 1.13 5.22
N ARG A 64 4.67 0.65 6.43
CA ARG A 64 5.15 1.25 7.69
C ARG A 64 6.66 1.11 7.89
N SER A 65 7.27 0.04 7.39
CA SER A 65 8.73 -0.13 7.43
C SER A 65 9.41 0.86 6.48
N LEU A 66 8.91 0.97 5.25
CA LEU A 66 9.43 1.88 4.23
C LEU A 66 9.32 3.35 4.68
N ALA A 67 8.25 3.72 5.38
CA ALA A 67 8.12 5.05 5.97
C ALA A 67 9.32 5.43 6.86
N ARG A 68 9.80 4.47 7.67
CA ARG A 68 10.93 4.65 8.57
C ARG A 68 12.25 4.64 7.79
N GLU A 69 12.38 3.73 6.84
CA GLU A 69 13.57 3.59 5.99
C GLU A 69 13.81 4.85 5.15
N TYR A 70 12.75 5.38 4.53
CA TYR A 70 12.78 6.60 3.72
C TYR A 70 12.82 7.88 4.56
N ARG A 71 12.68 7.74 5.88
CA ARG A 71 12.64 8.85 6.84
C ARG A 71 11.60 9.89 6.41
N ILE A 72 10.40 9.40 6.10
CA ILE A 72 9.26 10.22 5.71
C ILE A 72 8.97 11.21 6.84
N VAL A 73 8.83 12.47 6.47
CA VAL A 73 8.50 13.56 7.39
C VAL A 73 7.36 14.38 6.81
N LEU A 74 6.49 14.89 7.68
CA LEU A 74 5.33 15.70 7.31
C LEU A 74 4.41 14.97 6.32
N ASN A 75 4.09 15.60 5.20
CA ASN A 75 3.19 15.08 4.18
C ASN A 75 3.99 14.52 2.98
N PRO A 76 3.33 13.74 2.11
CA PRO A 76 3.99 13.10 0.98
C PRO A 76 4.59 14.10 -0.03
N GLU A 77 3.93 15.24 -0.25
CA GLU A 77 4.45 16.32 -1.11
C GLU A 77 5.75 16.93 -0.59
N PHE A 78 5.87 17.10 0.72
CA PHE A 78 7.11 17.56 1.33
C PHE A 78 8.23 16.54 1.16
N GLN A 79 7.92 15.24 1.22
CA GLN A 79 8.90 14.21 0.87
C GLN A 79 9.37 14.34 -0.58
N ASN A 80 8.46 14.56 -1.54
CA ASN A 80 8.83 14.78 -2.94
C ASN A 80 9.74 15.99 -3.10
N PHE A 81 9.42 17.11 -2.42
CA PHE A 81 10.29 18.28 -2.37
C PHE A 81 11.69 17.95 -1.85
N LEU A 82 11.80 17.21 -0.73
CA LEU A 82 13.09 16.82 -0.16
C LEU A 82 13.92 15.95 -1.09
N ILE A 83 13.29 15.09 -1.90
CA ILE A 83 13.98 14.29 -2.90
C ILE A 83 14.46 15.18 -4.05
N ASN A 84 13.61 16.08 -4.55
CA ASN A 84 13.95 17.00 -5.64
C ASN A 84 15.16 17.89 -5.33
N ILE A 85 15.34 18.32 -4.07
CA ILE A 85 16.52 19.09 -3.64
C ILE A 85 17.70 18.22 -3.21
N GLY A 86 17.62 16.90 -3.36
CA GLY A 86 18.70 15.95 -3.08
C GLY A 86 18.91 15.61 -1.60
N LEU A 87 18.04 16.05 -0.69
CA LEU A 87 18.13 15.72 0.74
C LEU A 87 17.59 14.32 1.07
N ARG A 88 16.89 13.68 0.14
CA ARG A 88 16.42 12.30 0.21
C ARG A 88 16.67 11.60 -1.13
N GLN A 89 16.86 10.29 -1.08
CA GLN A 89 17.10 9.47 -2.26
C GLN A 89 15.86 8.63 -2.65
N ARG A 90 14.95 8.40 -1.70
CA ARG A 90 13.76 7.56 -1.85
C ARG A 90 12.56 8.17 -1.14
N GLY A 91 11.37 7.66 -1.47
CA GLY A 91 10.11 8.10 -0.86
C GLY A 91 9.06 8.67 -1.81
N TYR A 92 9.29 8.63 -3.13
CA TYR A 92 8.24 8.83 -4.15
C TYR A 92 7.19 7.73 -4.11
N CYS A 93 6.00 8.01 -4.66
CA CYS A 93 4.92 7.03 -4.87
C CYS A 93 5.42 5.76 -5.56
N ALA A 94 6.15 5.89 -6.67
CA ALA A 94 6.73 4.76 -7.39
C ALA A 94 7.72 3.94 -6.54
N HIS A 95 8.46 4.57 -5.62
CA HIS A 95 9.35 3.84 -4.69
C HIS A 95 8.56 3.01 -3.66
N PHE A 96 7.41 3.52 -3.18
CA PHE A 96 6.52 2.73 -2.33
C PHE A 96 5.90 1.57 -3.11
N ALA A 97 5.32 1.83 -4.29
CA ALA A 97 4.71 0.78 -5.11
C ALA A 97 5.71 -0.33 -5.46
N ARG A 98 6.94 0.05 -5.85
CA ARG A 98 8.03 -0.90 -6.17
C ARG A 98 8.40 -1.78 -4.99
N ASP A 99 8.61 -1.21 -3.81
CA ASP A 99 9.19 -1.95 -2.69
C ASP A 99 8.12 -2.76 -1.93
N ILE A 100 6.89 -2.25 -1.83
CA ILE A 100 5.75 -3.04 -1.39
C ILE A 100 5.53 -4.19 -2.37
N GLY A 101 5.54 -3.92 -3.68
CA GLY A 101 5.34 -4.93 -4.73
C GLY A 101 6.40 -6.02 -4.66
N THR A 102 7.67 -5.63 -4.45
CA THR A 102 8.80 -6.56 -4.27
C THR A 102 8.55 -7.50 -3.09
N ARG A 103 8.05 -6.98 -1.96
CA ARG A 103 7.73 -7.82 -0.80
C ARG A 103 6.53 -8.73 -1.09
N LEU A 104 5.46 -8.23 -1.70
CA LEU A 104 4.28 -9.02 -2.03
C LEU A 104 4.56 -10.13 -3.05
N LYS A 105 5.47 -9.91 -4.00
CA LYS A 105 5.94 -10.95 -4.94
C LYS A 105 6.49 -12.19 -4.23
N THR A 106 7.11 -12.01 -3.06
CA THR A 106 7.66 -13.15 -2.29
C THR A 106 6.58 -14.10 -1.77
N LEU A 107 5.33 -13.65 -1.70
CA LEU A 107 4.19 -14.46 -1.25
C LEU A 107 3.74 -15.49 -2.30
N LYS A 108 4.14 -15.33 -3.57
CA LYS A 108 3.78 -16.24 -4.68
C LYS A 108 2.28 -16.51 -4.76
N LEU A 109 1.51 -15.42 -4.78
CA LEU A 109 0.05 -15.38 -4.75
C LEU A 109 -0.56 -16.29 -5.84
N LYS A 110 -1.47 -17.17 -5.44
CA LYS A 110 -2.10 -18.15 -6.32
C LYS A 110 -3.51 -17.76 -6.73
N THR A 111 -4.21 -16.94 -5.98
CA THR A 111 -5.59 -16.53 -6.27
C THR A 111 -5.72 -15.05 -6.56
N LEU A 112 -4.74 -14.25 -6.14
CA LEU A 112 -4.66 -12.82 -6.37
C LEU A 112 -3.59 -12.46 -7.40
N VAL A 113 -3.79 -11.35 -8.11
CA VAL A 113 -2.89 -10.81 -9.12
C VAL A 113 -2.50 -9.38 -8.74
N LEU A 114 -1.21 -9.09 -8.78
CA LEU A 114 -0.66 -7.75 -8.56
C LEU A 114 -0.51 -7.00 -9.89
N HIS A 115 -1.00 -5.77 -9.93
CA HIS A 115 -0.91 -4.86 -11.05
C HIS A 115 -0.24 -3.57 -10.61
N TRP A 116 0.41 -2.89 -11.56
CA TRP A 116 0.90 -1.54 -11.33
C TRP A 116 -0.17 -0.53 -11.79
N GLY A 117 -0.63 0.31 -10.88
CA GLY A 117 -1.53 1.41 -11.18
C GLY A 117 -0.76 2.71 -11.33
N ALA A 118 -1.04 3.46 -12.39
CA ALA A 118 -0.54 4.82 -12.59
C ALA A 118 -1.72 5.76 -12.85
N ALA A 119 -1.70 6.94 -12.21
CA ALA A 119 -2.65 8.02 -12.43
C ALA A 119 -1.90 9.28 -12.89
N TYR A 120 -2.46 10.00 -13.85
CA TYR A 120 -1.90 11.24 -14.42
C TYR A 120 -0.41 11.15 -14.80
N GLU A 121 0.00 10.03 -15.38
CA GLU A 121 1.38 9.74 -15.81
C GLU A 121 1.98 10.88 -16.65
N GLY A 122 3.22 11.27 -16.32
CA GLY A 122 3.96 12.34 -16.99
C GLY A 122 3.58 13.76 -16.56
N THR A 123 2.75 13.93 -15.54
CA THR A 123 2.34 15.24 -15.01
C THR A 123 2.85 15.46 -13.58
N SER A 124 2.70 16.70 -13.07
CA SER A 124 3.02 17.00 -11.66
C SER A 124 2.09 16.31 -10.66
N GLY A 125 0.93 15.82 -11.11
CA GLY A 125 -0.01 15.05 -10.29
C GLY A 125 0.13 13.55 -10.51
N GLU A 126 1.28 13.05 -10.96
CA GLU A 126 1.49 11.62 -11.14
C GLU A 126 1.48 10.88 -9.80
N ASP A 127 0.72 9.79 -9.73
CA ASP A 127 0.74 8.84 -8.60
C ASP A 127 0.85 7.40 -9.10
N ASN A 128 1.55 6.59 -8.33
CA ASN A 128 1.85 5.20 -8.64
C ASN A 128 1.54 4.34 -7.42
N CYS A 129 0.74 3.32 -7.62
CA CYS A 129 0.33 2.39 -6.57
C CYS A 129 0.35 0.94 -7.09
N LEU A 130 0.04 0.00 -6.20
CA LEU A 130 -0.32 -1.35 -6.60
C LEU A 130 -1.83 -1.47 -6.69
N VAL A 131 -2.32 -2.29 -7.61
CA VAL A 131 -3.72 -2.73 -7.64
C VAL A 131 -3.76 -4.25 -7.53
N VAL A 132 -4.67 -4.77 -6.71
CA VAL A 132 -4.86 -6.20 -6.53
C VAL A 132 -6.22 -6.62 -7.07
N THR A 133 -6.22 -7.66 -7.90
CA THR A 133 -7.44 -8.27 -8.44
C THR A 133 -7.48 -9.76 -8.12
N ALA A 134 -8.66 -10.37 -8.23
CA ALA A 134 -8.77 -11.82 -8.40
C ALA A 134 -8.31 -12.24 -9.80
N ARG A 135 -8.01 -13.53 -10.01
CA ARG A 135 -7.65 -14.01 -11.34
C ARG A 135 -8.77 -13.76 -12.35
N ASN A 136 -8.37 -13.31 -13.54
CA ASN A 136 -9.29 -12.99 -14.66
C ASN A 136 -10.30 -11.87 -14.35
N GLN A 137 -10.10 -11.13 -13.25
CA GLN A 137 -10.87 -9.93 -12.96
C GLN A 137 -10.20 -8.72 -13.64
N PRO A 138 -10.98 -7.81 -14.26
CA PRO A 138 -10.42 -6.62 -14.88
C PRO A 138 -9.84 -5.66 -13.83
N PHE A 139 -8.81 -4.90 -14.23
CA PHE A 139 -8.08 -3.97 -13.38
C PHE A 139 -8.99 -3.02 -12.57
N GLN A 140 -10.06 -2.50 -13.20
CA GLN A 140 -10.98 -1.54 -12.59
C GLN A 140 -11.80 -2.12 -11.42
N GLU A 141 -11.89 -3.44 -11.28
CA GLU A 141 -12.58 -4.08 -10.16
C GLU A 141 -11.61 -4.42 -9.01
N GLY A 142 -10.34 -4.02 -9.14
CA GLY A 142 -9.33 -4.26 -8.13
C GLY A 142 -9.36 -3.29 -6.96
N ILE A 143 -8.46 -3.55 -6.01
CA ILE A 143 -8.22 -2.72 -4.82
C ILE A 143 -6.85 -2.08 -4.91
N ILE A 144 -6.81 -0.76 -4.76
CA ILE A 144 -5.59 0.07 -4.68
C ILE A 144 -4.89 -0.20 -3.35
N LEU A 145 -3.56 -0.27 -3.38
CA LEU A 145 -2.68 -0.25 -2.23
C LEU A 145 -1.64 0.85 -2.42
N ASP A 146 -1.74 1.91 -1.62
CA ASP A 146 -0.89 3.09 -1.71
C ASP A 146 -0.23 3.37 -0.35
N GLY A 147 1.10 3.21 -0.32
CA GLY A 147 1.89 3.51 0.88
C GLY A 147 2.35 4.96 0.99
N TRP A 148 2.25 5.74 -0.08
CA TRP A 148 2.78 7.10 -0.17
C TRP A 148 1.76 8.12 0.35
N ARG A 149 0.50 8.04 -0.10
CA ARG A 149 -0.56 9.05 0.15
C ARG A 149 -0.80 9.39 1.62
N ARG A 150 -0.64 8.43 2.52
CA ARG A 150 -0.77 8.66 3.97
C ARG A 150 0.57 8.47 4.70
N ALA A 151 1.66 8.85 4.05
CA ALA A 151 3.01 8.92 4.61
C ALA A 151 3.47 7.60 5.29
N GLY A 152 3.19 6.47 4.65
CA GLY A 152 3.56 5.14 5.14
C GLY A 152 2.49 4.42 5.96
N ARG A 153 1.37 5.08 6.29
CA ARG A 153 0.15 4.34 6.60
C ARG A 153 -0.45 3.88 5.29
N LEU A 154 -0.72 2.59 5.14
CA LEU A 154 -1.28 2.08 3.90
C LEU A 154 -2.68 2.64 3.69
N PHE A 155 -2.89 3.31 2.57
CA PHE A 155 -4.19 3.64 2.03
C PHE A 155 -4.65 2.52 1.09
N TRP A 156 -5.93 2.21 1.12
CA TRP A 156 -6.54 1.28 0.19
C TRP A 156 -8.00 1.65 -0.08
N SER A 157 -8.45 1.38 -1.30
CA SER A 157 -9.83 1.59 -1.76
C SER A 157 -10.09 0.73 -3.00
N ALA A 158 -11.36 0.50 -3.35
CA ALA A 158 -11.66 -0.02 -4.69
C ALA A 158 -11.22 1.00 -5.74
N VAL A 159 -10.69 0.54 -6.88
CA VAL A 159 -10.23 1.43 -7.97
C VAL A 159 -11.36 2.37 -8.43
N ARG A 160 -12.60 1.86 -8.48
CA ARG A 160 -13.78 2.64 -8.89
C ARG A 160 -14.26 3.65 -7.86
N GLU A 161 -13.78 3.59 -6.63
CA GLU A 161 -14.26 4.38 -5.49
C GLU A 161 -13.19 5.30 -4.91
N ASP A 162 -12.04 5.46 -5.59
CA ASP A 162 -10.96 6.35 -5.15
C ASP A 162 -11.28 7.83 -5.42
N HIS A 163 -12.31 8.32 -4.74
CA HIS A 163 -12.74 9.72 -4.80
C HIS A 163 -11.79 10.66 -4.05
N GLU A 164 -10.99 10.14 -3.10
CA GLU A 164 -10.05 10.94 -2.32
C GLU A 164 -8.97 11.57 -3.22
N TYR A 165 -8.51 10.81 -4.20
CA TYR A 165 -7.57 11.31 -5.19
C TYR A 165 -8.15 12.45 -6.04
N GLU A 166 -9.47 12.43 -6.27
CA GLU A 166 -10.15 13.47 -7.05
C GLU A 166 -10.22 14.82 -6.32
N VAL A 167 -10.40 14.77 -4.99
CA VAL A 167 -10.61 15.96 -4.17
C VAL A 167 -9.30 16.64 -3.80
N GLU A 168 -8.25 15.88 -3.48
CA GLU A 168 -6.98 16.46 -3.04
C GLU A 168 -6.21 17.15 -4.20
N GLN A 169 -6.34 16.67 -5.45
CA GLN A 169 -5.55 17.14 -6.60
C GLN A 169 -6.14 18.36 -7.36
N HIS A 170 -7.34 18.88 -7.07
CA HIS A 170 -7.89 20.13 -7.65
C HIS A 170 -7.86 20.27 -9.20
N TYR A 171 -7.80 19.19 -9.98
CA TYR A 171 -7.64 19.26 -11.46
C TYR A 171 -8.93 19.12 -12.28
N GLY A 172 -10.13 19.25 -11.69
CA GLY A 172 -11.36 19.46 -12.47
C GLY A 172 -11.77 18.34 -13.44
N HIS A 173 -11.32 17.10 -13.22
CA HIS A 173 -11.70 15.95 -14.05
C HIS A 173 -12.19 14.80 -13.15
N SER A 174 -13.43 14.33 -13.40
CA SER A 174 -14.12 13.29 -12.64
C SER A 174 -13.34 11.97 -12.68
N GLY A 175 -12.74 11.60 -11.55
CA GLY A 175 -11.53 10.78 -11.48
C GLY A 175 -11.72 9.34 -10.99
N ILE A 176 -12.88 8.74 -11.22
CA ILE A 176 -13.05 7.27 -11.18
C ILE A 176 -12.22 6.57 -12.28
N THR A 177 -11.74 7.33 -13.29
CA THR A 177 -11.05 6.81 -14.48
C THR A 177 -9.55 7.15 -14.56
N ALA A 178 -8.99 7.80 -13.53
CA ALA A 178 -7.59 8.26 -13.59
C ALA A 178 -6.59 7.09 -13.57
N TRP A 179 -6.91 6.05 -12.82
CA TRP A 179 -6.07 4.86 -12.69
C TRP A 179 -6.05 4.03 -13.98
N LYS A 180 -4.86 3.87 -14.53
CA LYS A 180 -4.58 2.98 -15.65
C LYS A 180 -3.55 1.97 -15.24
N GLU A 181 -3.68 0.78 -15.80
CA GLU A 181 -2.67 -0.26 -15.63
C GLU A 181 -1.42 0.08 -16.43
N ASN A 182 -0.25 0.09 -15.79
CA ASN A 182 1.03 0.09 -16.47
C ASN A 182 1.45 -1.36 -16.75
N VAL A 183 1.27 -1.80 -18.00
CA VAL A 183 1.50 -3.19 -18.40
C VAL A 183 2.96 -3.66 -18.24
N HIS A 184 3.93 -2.75 -18.38
CA HIS A 184 5.35 -3.10 -18.25
C HIS A 184 5.71 -3.39 -16.80
N GLU A 185 5.24 -2.54 -15.88
CA GLU A 185 5.47 -2.71 -14.45
C GLU A 185 4.61 -3.85 -13.87
N THR A 186 3.40 -4.07 -14.38
CA THR A 186 2.62 -5.27 -14.09
C THR A 186 3.38 -6.53 -14.49
N ALA A 187 3.98 -6.57 -15.69
CA ALA A 187 4.74 -7.75 -16.12
C ALA A 187 5.87 -8.07 -15.13
N TRP A 188 6.62 -7.05 -14.68
CA TRP A 188 7.62 -7.22 -13.64
C TRP A 188 7.03 -7.80 -12.34
N LEU A 189 5.83 -7.38 -11.91
CA LEU A 189 5.16 -7.94 -10.74
C LEU A 189 4.85 -9.45 -10.89
N GLN A 190 4.70 -9.94 -12.11
CA GLN A 190 4.39 -11.35 -12.42
C GLN A 190 5.62 -12.24 -12.65
N ASP A 191 6.83 -11.67 -12.73
CA ASP A 191 8.07 -12.36 -13.10
C ASP A 191 8.64 -13.34 -12.04
N TYR A 192 7.81 -13.92 -11.17
CA TYR A 192 8.23 -14.96 -10.21
C TYR A 192 7.93 -16.39 -10.69
N ARG A 193 7.56 -16.58 -11.97
CA ARG A 193 7.31 -17.92 -12.55
C ARG A 193 8.46 -18.87 -12.16
N PRO A 194 8.15 -20.10 -11.69
CA PRO A 194 9.18 -21.09 -11.46
C PRO A 194 9.92 -21.29 -12.78
N SER A 195 11.25 -21.32 -12.75
CA SER A 195 12.06 -21.76 -13.88
C SER A 195 11.36 -22.92 -14.57
N GLU A 196 11.01 -22.75 -15.84
CA GLU A 196 10.45 -23.83 -16.65
C GLU A 196 11.27 -25.09 -16.40
N ARG A 197 10.61 -26.20 -16.03
CA ARG A 197 11.27 -27.50 -16.02
C ARG A 197 11.90 -27.67 -17.39
N LYS A 198 13.23 -27.58 -17.49
CA LYS A 198 13.96 -28.01 -18.67
C LYS A 198 13.43 -29.40 -19.06
N PRO A 199 13.01 -29.63 -20.31
CA PRO A 199 12.63 -30.96 -20.72
C PRO A 199 13.78 -31.90 -20.38
N LYS A 200 13.47 -32.96 -19.63
CA LYS A 200 14.42 -34.02 -19.31
C LYS A 200 14.89 -34.55 -20.66
N ARG A 201 16.13 -34.24 -21.03
CA ARG A 201 16.75 -34.68 -22.27
C ARG A 201 16.70 -36.21 -22.25
N THR A 202 15.77 -36.78 -23.00
CA THR A 202 15.67 -38.23 -23.17
C THR A 202 16.98 -38.66 -23.80
N ALA A 203 17.78 -39.45 -23.09
CA ALA A 203 18.91 -40.12 -23.70
C ALA A 203 18.35 -41.00 -24.82
N ALA A 204 18.76 -40.74 -26.05
CA ALA A 204 18.48 -41.65 -27.15
C ALA A 204 19.26 -42.95 -26.92
N PRO A 205 18.65 -44.13 -27.15
CA PRO A 205 19.40 -45.36 -27.18
C PRO A 205 20.14 -45.44 -28.53
N HIS A 206 21.47 -45.49 -28.46
CA HIS A 206 22.37 -46.46 -29.10
C HIS A 206 23.79 -45.90 -29.15
#